data_AF-A0A2X3HGQ4-F1
#
_entry.id   AF-A0A2X3HGQ4-F1
#
_cell.length_a   1.000
_cell.length_b   1.000
_cell.length_c   1.000
_cell.angle_alpha   90.00
_cell.angle_beta   90.00
_cell.angle_gamma   90.00
#
_symmetry.space_group_name_H-M   'P 1'
#
loop_
_entity.id
_entity.type
_entity.pdbx_description
1 polymer ?
#
loop_
_entity_poly.entity_id
_entity_poly.type
_entity_poly.pdbx_seq_one_letter_code
_entity_poly.pdbx_strand_id
1 'polypeptide(L)' 'MYDIHVILSNSPGSLGAMGMALGNNGVGLEGGGVFTTPDAGHAHFLVEDGETARRVLTEAGLYGQQWYAVL' A
#
# COMPACT_ATOMS: atom_id res chain seq x y z
N MET A 1 4.77 -11.77 -8.51
CA MET A 1 4.39 -10.85 -7.42
C MET A 1 4.71 -9.43 -7.86
N TYR A 2 3.85 -8.48 -7.50
CA TYR A 2 3.99 -7.06 -7.80
C TYR A 2 4.35 -6.32 -6.53
N ASP A 3 5.28 -5.37 -6.59
CA ASP A 3 5.53 -4.43 -5.50
C ASP A 3 4.53 -3.28 -5.59
N ILE A 4 3.77 -3.06 -4.52
CA ILE A 4 2.94 -1.87 -4.34
C ILE A 4 3.66 -0.89 -3.42
N HIS A 5 3.75 0.36 -3.87
CA HIS A 5 4.23 1.47 -3.05
C HIS A 5 3.06 2.38 -2.70
N VAL A 6 2.82 2.54 -1.39
CA VAL A 6 1.76 3.39 -0.85
C VAL A 6 2.37 4.38 0.14
N ILE A 7 2.04 5.66 -0.02
CA ILE A 7 2.39 6.70 0.95
C ILE A 7 1.25 6.81 1.95
N LEU A 8 1.53 6.47 3.20
CA LEU A 8 0.61 6.50 4.32
C LEU A 8 0.85 7.76 5.17
N SER A 9 -0.21 8.32 5.73
CA SER A 9 -0.06 9.33 6.78
C SER A 9 0.66 8.71 7.99
N ASN A 10 1.63 9.41 8.57
CA ASN A 10 2.35 8.96 9.76
C ASN A 10 1.50 9.15 11.04
N SER A 11 0.38 8.44 11.11
CA SER A 11 -0.59 8.46 12.19
C SER A 11 -1.01 7.04 12.55
N PRO A 12 -1.38 6.77 13.82
CA PRO A 12 -1.89 5.47 14.22
C PRO A 12 -3.07 5.04 13.32
N GLY A 13 -3.05 3.78 12.88
CA GLY A 13 -4.12 3.19 12.08
C GLY A 13 -3.93 3.25 10.57
N SER A 14 -3.02 4.07 10.02
CA SER A 14 -2.85 4.18 8.55
C SER A 14 -2.47 2.86 7.87
N LEU A 15 -1.53 2.10 8.44
CA LEU A 15 -1.18 0.77 7.94
C LEU A 15 -2.33 -0.23 8.09
N GLY A 16 -3.08 -0.14 9.19
CA GLY A 16 -4.26 -0.98 9.42
C GLY A 16 -5.36 -0.71 8.40
N ALA A 17 -5.60 0.56 8.04
CA ALA A 17 -6.56 0.96 7.01
C ALA A 17 -6.19 0.38 5.64
N MET A 18 -4.91 0.44 5.26
CA MET A 18 -4.40 -0.20 4.05
C MET A 18 -4.61 -1.72 4.08
N GLY A 19 -4.22 -2.38 5.17
CA GLY A 19 -4.38 -3.83 5.35
C GLY A 19 -5.84 -4.27 5.30
N MET A 20 -6.76 -3.50 5.90
CA MET A 20 -8.20 -3.77 5.83
C MET A 20 -8.74 -3.63 4.41
N ALA A 21 -8.35 -2.58 3.68
CA ALA A 21 -8.80 -2.38 2.30
C ALA A 21 -8.40 -3.55 1.40
N LEU A 22 -7.16 -4.02 1.51
CA LEU A 22 -6.64 -5.16 0.75
C LEU A 22 -7.29 -6.48 1.21
N GLY A 23 -7.30 -6.75 2.51
CA GLY A 23 -7.83 -7.98 3.08
C GLY A 23 -9.33 -8.18 2.84
N ASN A 24 -10.14 -7.12 2.92
CA ASN A 24 -11.57 -7.17 2.61
C ASN A 24 -11.86 -7.48 1.14
N ASN A 25 -10.87 -7.34 0.25
CA ASN A 25 -10.97 -7.65 -1.17
C ASN A 25 -10.15 -8.89 -1.56
N GLY A 26 -9.68 -9.67 -0.59
CA GLY A 26 -8.97 -10.92 -0.85
C GLY A 26 -7.53 -10.75 -1.36
N VAL A 27 -6.92 -9.57 -1.20
CA VAL A 27 -5.52 -9.35 -1.56
C VAL A 27 -4.63 -9.59 -0.34
N GLY A 28 -3.85 -10.67 -0.38
CA GLY A 28 -2.83 -10.99 0.62
C GLY A 28 -1.55 -10.17 0.46
N LEU A 29 -0.85 -9.94 1.58
CA LEU A 29 0.50 -9.39 1.60
C LEU A 29 1.50 -10.54 1.77
N GLU A 30 2.37 -10.74 0.78
CA GLU A 30 3.33 -11.86 0.77
C GLU A 30 4.63 -11.53 1.50
N GLY A 31 4.90 -10.24 1.67
CA GLY A 31 6.09 -9.74 2.33
C GLY A 31 6.28 -8.25 2.07
N GLY A 32 7.04 -7.57 2.92
CA GLY A 32 7.26 -6.14 2.80
C GLY A 32 7.47 -5.46 4.14
N GLY A 33 7.30 -4.14 4.14
CA GLY A 33 7.47 -3.32 5.33
C GLY A 33 7.07 -1.87 5.12
N VAL A 34 7.09 -1.12 6.22
CA VAL A 34 6.84 0.32 6.22
C VAL A 34 8.06 1.02 6.77
N PHE A 35 8.52 2.03 6.05
CA PHE A 35 9.60 2.92 6.47
C PHE A 35 9.02 4.29 6.75
N THR A 36 9.22 4.83 7.96
CA THR A 36 8.63 6.09 8.37
C THR A 36 9.64 7.24 8.38
N THR A 37 9.17 8.40 7.94
CA THR A 37 9.74 9.71 8.24
C THR A 37 8.78 10.43 9.21
N PRO A 38 9.14 11.61 9.75
CA PRO A 38 8.19 12.40 10.54
C PRO A 38 6.88 12.70 9.79
N ASP A 39 6.95 12.89 8.48
CA ASP A 39 5.82 13.37 7.66
C ASP A 39 4.99 12.24 7.04
N ALA A 40 5.58 11.06 6.79
CA ALA A 40 4.92 9.99 6.05
C ALA A 40 5.47 8.58 6.37
N GLY A 41 4.67 7.56 6.09
CA GLY A 41 5.10 6.16 6.01
C GLY A 41 5.14 5.69 4.56
N HIS A 42 6.27 5.17 4.11
CA HIS A 42 6.42 4.53 2.81
C HIS A 42 6.22 3.02 2.99
N ALA A 43 5.06 2.51 2.56
CA ALA A 43 4.74 1.10 2.58
C ALA A 43 5.12 0.45 1.24
N HIS A 44 6.00 -0.55 1.30
CA HIS A 44 6.36 -1.41 0.17
C HIS A 44 5.95 -2.84 0.52
N PHE A 45 5.05 -3.42 -0.28
CA PHE A 45 4.59 -4.79 -0.09
C PHE A 45 4.45 -5.54 -1.42
N LEU A 46 4.78 -6.82 -1.37
CA LEU A 46 4.55 -7.77 -2.44
C LEU A 46 3.11 -8.29 -2.36
N VAL A 47 2.42 -8.26 -3.50
CA VAL A 47 1.09 -8.85 -3.70
C VAL A 47 1.09 -9.79 -4.91
N GLU A 48 0.25 -10.82 -4.90
CA GLU A 48 0.06 -11.68 -6.06
C GLU A 48 -0.75 -10.98 -7.15
N ASP A 49 -1.87 -10.35 -6.78
CA ASP A 49 -2.77 -9.64 -7.69
C ASP A 49 -2.59 -8.11 -7.59
N GLY A 50 -1.69 -7.58 -8.42
CA GLY A 50 -1.39 -6.15 -8.48
C GLY A 50 -2.52 -5.29 -9.05
N GLU A 51 -3.36 -5.83 -9.95
CA GLU A 51 -4.46 -5.06 -10.54
C GLU A 51 -5.59 -4.83 -9.53
N THR A 52 -5.99 -5.88 -8.81
CA THR A 52 -6.96 -5.75 -7.73
C THR A 52 -6.41 -4.86 -6.62
N ALA A 53 -5.15 -5.03 -6.21
CA ALA A 53 -4.51 -4.18 -5.21
C ALA A 53 -4.57 -2.70 -5.60
N ARG A 54 -4.18 -2.37 -6.84
CA ARG A 54 -4.25 -1.01 -7.36
C ARG A 54 -5.68 -0.46 -7.29
N ARG A 55 -6.66 -1.20 -7.79
CA ARG A 55 -8.06 -0.77 -7.84
C ARG A 55 -8.58 -0.45 -6.44
N VAL A 56 -8.41 -1.37 -5.49
CA VAL A 56 -8.96 -1.22 -4.13
C VAL A 56 -8.27 -0.12 -3.34
N LEU A 57 -6.95 0.05 -3.52
CA LEU A 57 -6.22 1.15 -2.89
C LEU A 57 -6.60 2.50 -3.50
N THR A 58 -6.91 2.55 -4.80
CA THR A 58 -7.43 3.77 -5.45
C THR A 58 -8.81 4.12 -4.92
N GLU A 59 -9.72 3.14 -4.83
CA GLU A 59 -11.07 3.31 -4.27
C GLU A 59 -11.04 3.72 -2.80
N ALA A 60 -10.04 3.25 -2.03
CA ALA A 60 -9.82 3.63 -0.64
C ALA A 60 -9.13 5.00 -0.47
N GLY A 61 -8.79 5.70 -1.56
CA GLY A 61 -8.07 6.98 -1.51
C GLY A 61 -6.61 6.87 -1.06
N LEU A 62 -6.05 5.66 -1.06
CA LEU A 62 -4.68 5.36 -0.64
C LEU A 62 -3.68 5.33 -1.81
N TYR A 63 -4.16 5.32 -3.05
CA TYR A 63 -3.31 5.25 -4.24
C TYR A 63 -3.24 6.59 -4.96
N GLY A 64 -2.15 7.35 -4.79
CA GLY A 64 -1.94 8.60 -5.53
C GLY A 64 -0.80 9.50 -5.03
N GLN A 65 0.06 9.90 -6.00
CA GLN A 65 1.11 10.94 -5.97
C GLN A 65 2.52 10.59 -5.45
N GLN A 66 3.16 9.55 -6.01
CA GLN A 66 4.46 9.66 -6.70
C GLN A 66 4.87 8.27 -7.20
N TRP A 67 4.75 8.03 -8.50
CA TRP A 67 5.27 6.83 -9.14
C TRP A 67 6.69 7.13 -9.62
N TYR A 68 7.69 6.55 -8.97
CA TYR A 68 8.98 6.31 -9.63
C TYR A 68 9.02 4.84 -9.99
N ALA A 69 8.97 4.52 -11.29
CA ALA A 69 9.46 3.24 -11.76
C ALA A 69 10.96 3.21 -11.44
N VAL A 70 11.35 2.48 -10.38
CA VAL A 70 12.74 2.08 -10.24
C VAL A 70 12.92 0.92 -11.22
N LEU A 71 13.51 1.24 -12.37
CA LEU A 71 14.00 0.27 -13.35
C LEU A 71 15.01 -0.70 -12.69
#